data_AF-A0A939G552-F1
#
_entry.id   AF-A0A939G552-F1
#
_cell.length_a   1.000
_cell.length_b   1.000
_cell.length_c   1.000
_cell.angle_alpha   90.00
_cell.angle_beta   90.00
_cell.angle_gamma   90.00
#
_symmetry.space_group_name_H-M   'P 1'
#
loop_
_entity.id
_entity.type
_entity.pdbx_description
1 polymer ?
#
loop_
_entity_poly.entity_id
_entity_poly.type
_entity_poly.pdbx_seq_one_letter_code
_entity_poly.pdbx_strand_id
1 'polypeptide(L)'
;MKLLFALPWLLTTAALAQTTITIPLDIVNAAPPKRYHQVGTGQSNDLSGFRGVPTNLTEKVLRLANTVAGQAAYESFLRGELSEAEWTLKKRQVGSDTIYLSRKPLRQQINTLVGTNAAGQRVLIVDANNNHDFGDDKVFTYPMTLTQIPKRADGFYDNTIHAVFDTLPAVSVQVEAFDGQRIIQRTVSVKPIPYNTGWTYPDPDKTRFHLSLLANEYRQTTTSVLGSPVQVLVTTVPGLPYNTRAARVELLEAGKPVNKLLAEGNLEQGYTFILANHVLEIKGLSLQGDQLSVIDKGVITPTR
;
A
#
# COMPACT_ATOMS: atom_id res chain seq x y z
N MET A 1 -3.96 -78.04 -4.36
CA MET A 1 -4.29 -76.63 -4.07
C MET A 1 -3.05 -75.78 -4.35
N LYS A 2 -3.02 -75.03 -5.47
CA LYS A 2 -1.97 -74.06 -5.79
C LYS A 2 -2.44 -72.69 -5.31
N LEU A 3 -1.80 -72.11 -4.30
CA LEU A 3 -2.01 -70.72 -3.90
C LEU A 3 -1.27 -69.81 -4.88
N LEU A 4 -2.01 -69.08 -5.72
CA LEU A 4 -1.51 -67.91 -6.44
C LEU A 4 -1.39 -66.76 -5.42
N PHE A 5 -0.15 -66.36 -5.11
CA PHE A 5 0.10 -65.08 -4.44
C PHE A 5 -0.03 -63.97 -5.48
N ALA A 6 -1.10 -63.18 -5.37
CA ALA A 6 -1.21 -61.90 -6.06
C ALA A 6 -0.20 -60.94 -5.44
N LEU A 7 0.87 -60.64 -6.18
CA LEU A 7 1.79 -59.54 -5.84
C LEU A 7 1.00 -58.23 -5.90
N PRO A 8 0.93 -57.43 -4.83
CA PRO A 8 0.42 -56.08 -4.93
C PRO A 8 1.42 -55.30 -5.80
N TRP A 9 0.98 -54.91 -6.99
CA TRP A 9 1.68 -53.93 -7.79
C TRP A 9 1.65 -52.62 -6.99
N LEU A 10 2.70 -52.36 -6.22
CA LEU A 10 3.03 -51.04 -5.71
C LEU A 10 3.29 -50.16 -6.93
N LEU A 11 2.25 -49.48 -7.41
CA LEU A 11 2.40 -48.32 -8.26
C LEU A 11 3.07 -47.24 -7.42
N THR A 12 4.41 -47.25 -7.40
CA THR A 12 5.20 -46.11 -6.98
C THR A 12 5.00 -45.02 -8.01
N THR A 13 4.00 -44.16 -7.79
CA THR A 13 3.93 -42.86 -8.46
C THR A 13 5.17 -42.09 -8.03
N ALA A 14 6.20 -42.08 -8.88
CA ALA A 14 7.35 -41.24 -8.68
C ALA A 14 6.85 -39.80 -8.51
N ALA A 15 7.06 -39.23 -7.33
CA ALA A 15 6.73 -37.84 -7.07
C ALA A 15 7.53 -37.01 -8.07
N LEU A 16 6.83 -36.39 -9.03
CA LEU A 16 7.46 -35.46 -9.96
C LEU A 16 8.13 -34.37 -9.12
N ALA A 17 9.41 -34.11 -9.41
CA ALA A 17 10.17 -33.10 -8.70
C ALA A 17 9.49 -31.73 -8.85
N GLN A 18 8.96 -31.20 -7.75
CA GLN A 18 8.37 -29.87 -7.74
C GLN A 18 9.48 -28.84 -7.93
N THR A 19 9.35 -28.01 -8.97
CA THR A 19 10.32 -26.94 -9.25
C THR A 19 9.79 -25.64 -8.65
N THR A 20 10.62 -24.94 -7.87
CA THR A 20 10.30 -23.58 -7.41
C THR A 20 10.79 -22.58 -8.45
N ILE A 21 9.91 -21.68 -8.89
CA ILE A 21 10.20 -20.57 -9.78
C ILE A 21 10.18 -19.29 -8.96
N THR A 22 11.26 -18.51 -9.04
CA THR A 22 11.37 -17.20 -8.39
C THR A 22 11.22 -16.11 -9.44
N ILE A 23 10.24 -15.23 -9.23
CA ILE A 23 9.95 -14.10 -10.10
C ILE A 23 10.48 -12.83 -9.41
N PRO A 24 11.50 -12.16 -9.96
CA PRO A 24 11.97 -10.88 -9.42
C PRO A 24 10.93 -9.79 -9.67
N LEU A 25 10.80 -8.85 -8.73
CA LEU A 25 9.83 -7.76 -8.79
C LEU A 25 10.54 -6.42 -8.58
N ASP A 26 10.23 -5.45 -9.44
CA ASP A 26 10.84 -4.13 -9.40
C ASP A 26 9.99 -3.14 -8.59
N ILE A 27 10.65 -2.17 -7.97
CA ILE A 27 9.97 -1.02 -7.36
C ILE A 27 9.43 -0.14 -8.47
N VAL A 28 8.15 0.25 -8.36
CA VAL A 28 7.56 1.21 -9.28
C VAL A 28 7.23 2.50 -8.54
N ASN A 29 7.90 3.57 -8.93
CA ASN A 29 7.68 4.92 -8.40
C ASN A 29 6.61 5.66 -9.21
N ALA A 30 5.46 5.03 -9.40
CA ALA A 30 4.30 5.64 -10.06
C ALA A 30 3.04 5.36 -9.23
N ALA A 31 1.89 5.87 -9.65
CA ALA A 31 0.62 5.47 -9.06
C ALA A 31 0.15 4.16 -9.70
N PRO A 32 -0.30 3.15 -8.92
CA PRO A 32 -0.87 1.96 -9.51
C PRO A 32 -2.19 2.34 -10.19
N PRO A 33 -2.52 1.72 -11.34
CA PRO A 33 -3.79 1.98 -12.00
C PRO A 33 -4.93 1.51 -11.08
N LYS A 34 -5.66 2.47 -10.50
CA LYS A 34 -6.96 2.29 -9.81
C LYS A 34 -6.93 1.72 -8.39
N ARG A 35 -5.83 1.81 -7.65
CA ARG A 35 -5.78 1.36 -6.25
C ARG A 35 -5.17 2.41 -5.36
N TYR A 36 -5.94 2.81 -4.36
CA TYR A 36 -5.57 3.88 -3.46
C TYR A 36 -5.91 3.47 -2.05
N HIS A 37 -4.89 3.38 -1.19
CA HIS A 37 -5.12 3.32 0.24
C HIS A 37 -5.22 4.75 0.75
N GLN A 38 -6.45 5.18 1.02
CA GLN A 38 -6.66 6.45 1.70
C GLN A 38 -6.15 6.32 3.13
N VAL A 39 -5.17 7.12 3.49
CA VAL A 39 -4.65 7.19 4.85
C VAL A 39 -5.41 8.29 5.58
N GLY A 40 -6.01 7.94 6.73
CA GLY A 40 -6.67 8.92 7.58
C GLY A 40 -5.67 9.96 8.07
N THR A 41 -6.02 11.24 7.96
CA THR A 41 -5.17 12.34 8.39
C THR A 41 -5.69 12.95 9.70
N GLY A 42 -4.83 12.97 10.72
CA GLY A 42 -4.98 13.82 11.89
C GLY A 42 -4.72 15.28 11.55
N GLN A 43 -5.01 16.19 12.49
CA GLN A 43 -4.66 17.61 12.37
C GLN A 43 -4.04 18.11 13.67
N SER A 44 -2.98 18.91 13.56
CA SER A 44 -2.36 19.63 14.67
C SER A 44 -2.07 21.08 14.28
N ASN A 45 -2.21 22.00 15.24
CA ASN A 45 -1.74 23.38 15.11
C ASN A 45 -0.35 23.58 15.74
N ASP A 46 0.16 22.56 16.45
CA ASP A 46 1.50 22.60 17.03
C ASP A 46 2.54 22.31 15.96
N LEU A 47 3.35 23.33 15.63
CA LEU A 47 4.44 23.27 14.65
C LEU A 47 5.81 23.25 15.32
N SER A 48 5.90 23.20 16.66
CA SER A 48 7.15 23.40 17.41
C SER A 48 8.25 22.38 17.09
N GLY A 49 7.87 21.20 16.61
CA GLY A 49 8.79 20.14 16.15
C GLY A 49 9.22 20.24 14.69
N PHE A 50 8.78 21.26 13.95
CA PHE A 50 9.01 21.40 12.51
C PHE A 50 9.76 22.68 12.17
N ARG A 51 10.64 22.59 11.18
CA ARG A 51 11.44 23.69 10.63
C ARG A 51 11.09 23.90 9.15
N GLY A 52 11.62 24.97 8.57
CA GLY A 52 11.35 25.34 7.18
C GLY A 52 9.90 25.74 6.88
N VAL A 53 9.08 25.97 7.91
CA VAL A 53 7.69 26.43 7.76
C VAL A 53 7.70 27.84 7.15
N PRO A 54 7.06 28.05 5.97
CA PRO A 54 7.06 29.36 5.34
C PRO A 54 6.39 30.43 6.20
N THR A 55 7.06 31.56 6.39
CA THR A 55 6.60 32.67 7.25
C THR A 55 5.47 33.49 6.63
N ASN A 56 5.29 33.42 5.30
CA ASN A 56 4.26 34.12 4.55
C ASN A 56 2.89 33.42 4.57
N LEU A 57 2.72 32.34 5.35
CA LEU A 57 1.43 31.66 5.52
C LEU A 57 0.62 32.32 6.63
N THR A 58 -0.56 32.84 6.28
CA THR A 58 -1.49 33.53 7.19
C THR A 58 -2.23 32.55 8.09
N GLU A 59 -2.50 31.35 7.58
CA GLU A 59 -3.08 30.24 8.33
C GLU A 59 -2.32 28.97 7.95
N LYS A 60 -2.13 28.06 8.92
CA LYS A 60 -1.41 26.81 8.67
C LYS A 60 -1.75 25.76 9.72
N VAL A 61 -1.80 24.51 9.26
CA VAL A 61 -2.00 23.32 10.09
C VAL A 61 -1.09 22.20 9.59
N LEU A 62 -0.76 21.27 10.47
CA LEU A 62 -0.18 19.99 10.09
C LEU A 62 -1.27 18.96 9.88
N ARG A 63 -1.13 18.19 8.81
CA ARG A 63 -1.88 16.97 8.56
C ARG A 63 -0.94 15.78 8.74
N LEU A 64 -1.37 14.84 9.58
CA LEU A 64 -0.54 13.73 10.05
C LEU A 64 -1.15 12.42 9.59
N ALA A 65 -0.45 11.65 8.76
CA ALA A 65 -0.98 10.39 8.22
C ALA A 65 -0.07 9.22 8.60
N ASN A 66 -0.56 8.28 9.40
CA ASN A 66 0.23 7.10 9.77
C ASN A 66 0.05 6.02 8.70
N THR A 67 1.13 5.59 8.04
CA THR A 67 1.04 4.55 7.02
C THR A 67 0.77 3.16 7.61
N VAL A 68 1.18 2.92 8.85
CA VAL A 68 0.94 1.67 9.60
C VAL A 68 0.20 1.98 10.90
N ALA A 69 -1.14 1.92 10.84
CA ALA A 69 -2.00 2.25 11.98
C ALA A 69 -1.70 1.39 13.22
N GLY A 70 -1.41 0.10 13.03
CA GLY A 70 -1.02 -0.81 14.11
C GLY A 70 0.25 -0.40 14.84
N GLN A 71 1.27 0.04 14.10
CA GLN A 71 2.54 0.54 14.65
C GLN A 71 2.32 1.85 15.41
N ALA A 72 1.52 2.78 14.86
CA ALA A 72 1.26 4.06 15.54
C ALA A 72 0.55 3.85 16.88
N ALA A 73 -0.44 2.95 16.91
CA ALA A 73 -1.14 2.57 18.14
C ALA A 73 -0.20 1.85 19.13
N TYR A 74 0.69 0.99 18.66
CA TYR A 74 1.64 0.30 19.53
C TYR A 74 2.65 1.27 20.16
N GLU A 75 3.15 2.24 19.40
CA GLU A 75 4.05 3.27 19.93
C GLU A 75 3.38 4.16 20.97
N SER A 76 2.12 4.56 20.75
CA SER A 76 1.34 5.28 21.76
C SER A 76 1.13 4.45 23.03
N PHE A 77 0.89 3.14 22.91
CA PHE A 77 0.84 2.23 24.06
C PHE A 77 2.18 2.18 24.81
N LEU A 78 3.31 2.06 24.10
CA LEU A 78 4.63 2.06 24.71
C LEU A 78 4.98 3.38 25.42
N ARG A 79 4.43 4.51 24.96
CA ARG A 79 4.55 5.83 25.62
C ARG A 79 3.56 6.05 26.76
N GLY A 80 2.64 5.11 27.01
CA GLY A 80 1.59 5.26 28.02
C GLY A 80 0.45 6.19 27.63
N GLU A 81 0.35 6.58 26.36
CA GLU A 81 -0.75 7.40 25.81
C GLU A 81 -2.02 6.58 25.54
N LEU A 82 -1.87 5.26 25.41
CA LEU A 82 -2.96 4.30 25.31
C LEU A 82 -2.89 3.32 26.46
N SER A 83 -4.02 3.06 27.10
CA SER A 83 -4.13 1.99 28.09
C SER A 83 -4.02 0.60 27.44
N GLU A 84 -3.75 -0.42 28.25
CA GLU A 84 -3.70 -1.81 27.78
C GLU A 84 -5.05 -2.29 27.20
N ALA A 85 -6.17 -1.84 27.78
CA ALA A 85 -7.51 -2.16 27.29
C ALA A 85 -7.77 -1.55 25.90
N GLU A 86 -7.40 -0.28 25.71
CA GLU A 86 -7.50 0.40 24.41
C GLU A 86 -6.58 -0.22 23.37
N TRP A 87 -5.35 -0.55 23.75
CA TRP A 87 -4.41 -1.26 22.89
C TRP A 87 -4.96 -2.61 22.44
N THR A 88 -5.52 -3.40 23.37
CA THR A 88 -6.12 -4.70 23.05
C THR A 88 -7.30 -4.57 22.08
N LEU A 89 -8.11 -3.52 22.21
CA LEU A 89 -9.18 -3.24 21.26
C LEU A 89 -8.62 -2.84 19.89
N LYS A 90 -7.68 -1.90 19.82
CA LYS A 90 -7.06 -1.45 18.57
C LYS A 90 -6.34 -2.59 17.85
N LYS A 91 -5.59 -3.42 18.58
CA LYS A 91 -4.92 -4.61 18.04
C LYS A 91 -5.87 -5.55 17.30
N ARG A 92 -7.09 -5.74 17.83
CA ARG A 92 -8.14 -6.53 17.16
C ARG A 92 -8.67 -5.85 15.89
N GLN A 93 -8.77 -4.52 15.90
CA GLN A 93 -9.25 -3.74 14.74
C GLN A 93 -8.24 -3.68 13.60
N VAL A 94 -6.95 -3.53 13.90
CA VAL A 94 -5.89 -3.39 12.89
C VAL A 94 -5.34 -4.73 12.37
N GLY A 95 -5.65 -5.85 13.04
CA GLY A 95 -5.43 -7.20 12.52
C GLY A 95 -3.97 -7.49 12.11
N SER A 96 -3.75 -7.75 10.81
CA SER A 96 -2.47 -8.12 10.20
C SER A 96 -1.35 -7.11 10.45
N ASP A 97 -1.69 -5.85 10.72
CA ASP A 97 -0.73 -4.76 10.95
C ASP A 97 0.06 -4.92 12.24
N THR A 98 -0.29 -5.90 13.09
CA THR A 98 0.34 -6.12 14.40
C THR A 98 1.29 -7.30 14.47
N ILE A 99 1.45 -8.03 13.37
CA ILE A 99 2.32 -9.22 13.31
C ILE A 99 3.80 -8.82 13.33
N TYR A 100 4.12 -7.63 12.83
CA TYR A 100 5.49 -7.11 12.71
C TYR A 100 5.62 -5.71 13.31
N LEU A 101 5.44 -5.62 14.62
CA LEU A 101 5.57 -4.34 15.34
C LEU A 101 7.00 -4.16 15.86
N SER A 102 7.56 -2.99 15.61
CA SER A 102 8.83 -2.58 16.18
C SER A 102 8.63 -2.02 17.59
N ARG A 103 9.46 -2.44 18.53
CA ARG A 103 9.56 -1.80 19.86
C ARG A 103 10.29 -0.46 19.81
N LYS A 104 11.04 -0.20 18.74
CA LYS A 104 11.67 1.09 18.47
C LYS A 104 10.71 1.96 17.64
N PRO A 105 10.61 3.27 17.90
CA PRO A 105 9.82 4.17 17.07
C PRO A 105 10.24 4.11 15.60
N LEU A 106 9.26 4.19 14.69
CA LEU A 106 9.48 4.24 13.24
C LEU A 106 9.07 5.61 12.68
N ARG A 107 9.84 6.14 11.71
CA ARG A 107 9.45 7.26 10.86
C ARG A 107 8.44 6.85 9.79
N GLN A 108 7.24 6.48 10.22
CA GLN A 108 6.14 5.99 9.35
C GLN A 108 5.00 7.01 9.17
N GLN A 109 5.04 8.11 9.90
CA GLN A 109 4.07 9.18 9.76
C GLN A 109 4.48 10.08 8.58
N ILE A 110 3.55 10.33 7.66
CA ILE A 110 3.69 11.32 6.61
C ILE A 110 3.17 12.64 7.17
N ASN A 111 4.06 13.61 7.28
CA ASN A 111 3.73 14.96 7.71
C ASN A 111 3.45 15.84 6.50
N THR A 112 2.38 16.62 6.55
CA THR A 112 2.05 17.56 5.47
C THR A 112 1.61 18.88 6.05
N LEU A 113 2.33 19.95 5.73
CA LEU A 113 1.93 21.31 6.04
C LEU A 113 0.86 21.75 5.04
N VAL A 114 -0.27 22.27 5.53
CA VAL A 114 -1.29 22.90 4.70
C VAL A 114 -1.54 24.31 5.22
N GLY A 115 -1.59 25.30 4.34
CA GLY A 115 -1.82 26.69 4.74
C GLY A 115 -2.40 27.57 3.65
N THR A 116 -2.48 28.86 3.95
CA THR A 116 -2.93 29.92 3.02
C THR A 116 -1.83 30.95 2.86
N ASN A 117 -1.47 31.29 1.63
CA ASN A 117 -0.52 32.39 1.39
C ASN A 117 -1.22 33.76 1.40
N ALA A 118 -0.44 34.84 1.37
CA ALA A 118 -0.95 36.22 1.33
C ALA A 118 -1.81 36.53 0.09
N ALA A 119 -1.69 35.75 -0.99
CA ALA A 119 -2.51 35.87 -2.20
C ALA A 119 -3.84 35.08 -2.10
N GLY A 120 -4.15 34.46 -0.96
CA GLY A 120 -5.37 33.68 -0.76
C GLY A 120 -5.35 32.29 -1.41
N GLN A 121 -4.20 31.83 -1.90
CA GLN A 121 -4.05 30.47 -2.44
C GLN A 121 -3.72 29.48 -1.33
N ARG A 122 -4.16 28.23 -1.49
CA ARG A 122 -3.72 27.17 -0.59
C ARG A 122 -2.30 26.74 -0.94
N VAL A 123 -1.54 26.43 0.10
CA VAL A 123 -0.19 25.91 0.03
C VAL A 123 -0.18 24.53 0.69
N LEU A 124 0.52 23.58 0.08
CA LEU A 124 0.75 22.25 0.61
C LEU A 124 2.22 21.87 0.45
N ILE A 125 2.81 21.34 1.52
CA ILE A 125 4.19 20.84 1.53
C ILE A 125 4.18 19.48 2.23
N VAL A 126 4.54 18.42 1.50
CA VAL A 126 4.71 17.07 2.07
C VAL A 126 6.16 16.93 2.50
N ASP A 127 6.40 16.51 3.74
CA ASP A 127 7.72 16.17 4.26
C ASP A 127 8.22 14.88 3.59
N ALA A 128 8.92 15.01 2.46
CA ALA A 128 9.21 13.90 1.56
C ALA A 128 10.36 13.02 2.07
N ASN A 129 11.28 13.58 2.84
CA ASN A 129 12.40 12.84 3.42
C ASN A 129 12.18 12.49 4.91
N ASN A 130 11.04 12.91 5.48
CA ASN A 130 10.61 12.66 6.85
C ASN A 130 11.64 13.16 7.89
N ASN A 131 12.19 14.36 7.66
CA ASN A 131 13.20 14.99 8.50
C ASN A 131 12.65 16.15 9.36
N HIS A 132 11.33 16.42 9.24
CA HIS A 132 10.61 17.52 9.88
C HIS A 132 11.08 18.93 9.46
N ASP A 133 11.60 19.08 8.25
CA ASP A 133 12.05 20.34 7.66
C ASP A 133 11.40 20.60 6.30
N PHE A 134 10.30 21.35 6.30
CA PHE A 134 9.58 21.68 5.06
C PHE A 134 10.35 22.62 4.12
N GLY A 135 11.54 23.10 4.52
CA GLY A 135 12.34 24.05 3.76
C GLY A 135 13.09 23.42 2.59
N ASP A 136 13.31 22.10 2.62
CA ASP A 136 13.94 21.34 1.54
C ASP A 136 12.93 20.59 0.64
N ASP A 137 11.64 20.70 0.95
CA ASP A 137 10.56 20.04 0.24
C ASP A 137 9.90 20.91 -0.83
N LYS A 138 9.22 20.24 -1.76
CA LYS A 138 8.48 20.91 -2.83
C LYS A 138 7.22 21.58 -2.31
N VAL A 139 7.09 22.87 -2.60
CA VAL A 139 5.89 23.65 -2.34
C VAL A 139 4.88 23.49 -3.47
N PHE A 140 3.66 23.09 -3.13
CA PHE A 140 2.52 23.05 -4.05
C PHE A 140 1.54 24.17 -3.73
N THR A 141 1.03 24.83 -4.78
CA THR A 141 -0.04 25.82 -4.67
C THR A 141 -1.27 25.36 -5.43
N TYR A 142 -2.47 25.54 -4.87
CA TYR A 142 -3.72 25.14 -5.50
C TYR A 142 -4.87 26.07 -5.09
N PRO A 143 -5.94 26.17 -5.91
CA PRO A 143 -7.08 27.04 -5.58
C PRO A 143 -7.90 26.47 -4.41
N MET A 144 -8.50 27.34 -3.59
CA MET A 144 -9.39 26.93 -2.50
C MET A 144 -10.66 26.22 -3.01
N THR A 145 -11.11 26.58 -4.21
CA THR A 145 -12.31 26.04 -4.85
C THR A 145 -12.01 25.68 -6.30
N LEU A 146 -12.58 24.55 -6.74
CA LEU A 146 -12.56 24.17 -8.15
C LEU A 146 -13.80 24.74 -8.80
N THR A 147 -13.66 25.84 -9.54
CA THR A 147 -14.79 26.50 -10.23
C THR A 147 -15.38 25.65 -11.35
N GLN A 148 -14.61 24.68 -11.85
CA GLN A 148 -14.99 23.81 -12.97
C GLN A 148 -15.69 22.51 -12.53
N ILE A 149 -15.69 22.20 -11.22
CA ILE A 149 -16.33 20.98 -10.70
C ILE A 149 -17.53 21.39 -9.85
N PRO A 150 -18.76 21.11 -10.31
CA PRO A 150 -19.96 21.43 -9.54
C PRO A 150 -19.91 20.77 -8.16
N LYS A 151 -20.33 21.52 -7.15
CA LYS A 151 -20.67 20.97 -5.84
C LYS A 151 -22.13 20.54 -5.85
N ARG A 152 -22.40 19.39 -5.26
CA ARG A 152 -23.75 18.96 -4.89
C ARG A 152 -24.33 19.92 -3.84
N ALA A 153 -25.64 19.85 -3.63
CA ALA A 153 -26.35 20.68 -2.67
C ALA A 153 -25.83 20.54 -1.22
N ASP A 154 -25.17 19.42 -0.89
CA ASP A 154 -24.55 19.14 0.40
C ASP A 154 -23.10 19.66 0.53
N GLY A 155 -22.59 20.37 -0.48
CA GLY A 155 -21.28 21.02 -0.47
C GLY A 155 -20.11 20.13 -0.90
N PHE A 156 -20.34 18.87 -1.24
CA PHE A 156 -19.33 17.95 -1.77
C PHE A 156 -19.21 18.06 -3.29
N TYR A 157 -18.01 17.86 -3.85
CA TYR A 157 -17.84 17.75 -5.30
C TYR A 157 -18.54 16.49 -5.84
N ASP A 158 -19.14 16.59 -7.03
CA ASP A 158 -19.72 15.42 -7.72
C ASP A 158 -18.64 14.35 -7.98
N ASN A 159 -19.06 13.10 -8.19
CA ASN A 159 -18.24 11.90 -8.30
C ASN A 159 -17.26 11.86 -9.50
N THR A 160 -16.94 13.02 -10.11
CA THR A 160 -15.76 13.26 -10.95
C THR A 160 -14.47 13.24 -10.10
N ILE A 161 -14.42 12.27 -9.19
CA ILE A 161 -13.31 11.68 -8.45
C ILE A 161 -12.00 11.94 -9.22
N HIS A 162 -11.88 11.47 -10.46
CA HIS A 162 -10.64 11.57 -11.25
C HIS A 162 -10.11 13.00 -11.47
N ALA A 163 -10.98 13.98 -11.77
CA ALA A 163 -10.54 15.35 -12.01
C ALA A 163 -10.00 16.03 -10.74
N VAL A 164 -10.50 15.62 -9.57
CA VAL A 164 -10.03 16.09 -8.27
C VAL A 164 -8.71 15.42 -7.88
N PHE A 165 -8.58 14.11 -8.10
CA PHE A 165 -7.36 13.37 -7.76
C PHE A 165 -6.15 13.92 -8.52
N ASP A 166 -6.29 14.36 -9.77
CA ASP A 166 -5.14 14.79 -10.60
C ASP A 166 -4.73 16.26 -10.45
N THR A 167 -5.27 16.96 -9.47
CA THR A 167 -4.94 18.38 -9.22
C THR A 167 -3.52 18.60 -8.70
N LEU A 168 -2.94 17.62 -8.00
CA LEU A 168 -1.57 17.66 -7.50
C LEU A 168 -0.80 16.41 -7.93
N PRO A 169 0.52 16.50 -8.21
CA PRO A 169 1.31 15.32 -8.53
C PRO A 169 1.52 14.45 -7.28
N ALA A 170 1.87 13.18 -7.51
CA ALA A 170 2.33 12.32 -6.42
C ALA A 170 3.73 12.75 -5.93
N VAL A 171 4.02 12.46 -4.66
CA VAL A 171 5.28 12.73 -3.98
C VAL A 171 5.85 11.41 -3.50
N SER A 172 7.14 11.15 -3.78
CA SER A 172 7.86 10.02 -3.22
C SER A 172 8.30 10.36 -1.80
N VAL A 173 7.73 9.69 -0.81
CA VAL A 173 8.01 9.92 0.61
C VAL A 173 8.85 8.78 1.17
N GLN A 174 9.91 9.10 1.91
CA GLN A 174 10.71 8.13 2.64
C GLN A 174 10.05 7.82 3.98
N VAL A 175 9.86 6.53 4.24
CA VAL A 175 9.32 6.03 5.50
C VAL A 175 10.13 4.85 6.02
N GLU A 176 10.03 4.60 7.31
CA GLU A 176 10.59 3.42 7.95
C GLU A 176 9.55 2.32 8.09
N ALA A 177 9.97 1.08 7.83
CA ALA A 177 9.20 -0.13 8.04
C ALA A 177 10.00 -1.12 8.89
N PHE A 178 9.31 -2.03 9.58
CA PHE A 178 9.96 -3.13 10.30
C PHE A 178 9.66 -4.46 9.62
N ASP A 179 10.70 -5.17 9.19
CA ASP A 179 10.57 -6.46 8.49
C ASP A 179 10.43 -7.67 9.44
N GLY A 180 10.32 -7.43 10.75
CA GLY A 180 10.34 -8.47 11.78
C GLY A 180 11.71 -8.70 12.40
N GLN A 181 12.79 -8.23 11.77
CA GLN A 181 14.15 -8.35 12.29
C GLN A 181 14.82 -6.99 12.47
N ARG A 182 14.64 -6.08 11.50
CA ARG A 182 15.29 -4.77 11.48
C ARG A 182 14.38 -3.69 10.90
N ILE A 183 14.74 -2.45 11.19
CA ILE A 183 14.14 -1.27 10.55
C ILE A 183 14.78 -1.09 9.18
N ILE A 184 13.95 -0.90 8.16
CA ILE A 184 14.38 -0.67 6.78
C ILE A 184 13.71 0.59 6.23
N GLN A 185 14.42 1.29 5.35
CA GLN A 185 13.89 2.45 4.63
C GLN A 185 13.05 1.98 3.44
N ARG A 186 11.94 2.67 3.19
CA ARG A 186 11.01 2.43 2.08
C ARG A 186 10.65 3.75 1.43
N THR A 187 10.35 3.69 0.15
CA THR A 187 9.77 4.82 -0.58
C THR A 187 8.31 4.52 -0.89
N VAL A 188 7.44 5.45 -0.52
CA VAL A 188 5.99 5.37 -0.72
C VAL A 188 5.55 6.47 -1.66
N SER A 189 4.74 6.14 -2.66
CA SER A 189 4.12 7.15 -3.52
C SER A 189 2.88 7.70 -2.84
N VAL A 190 2.90 8.99 -2.48
CA VAL A 190 1.82 9.69 -1.80
C VAL A 190 1.16 10.67 -2.75
N LYS A 191 -0.14 10.52 -2.98
CA LYS A 191 -0.95 11.45 -3.79
C LYS A 191 -1.80 12.34 -2.86
N PRO A 192 -1.50 13.64 -2.75
CA PRO A 192 -2.31 14.57 -1.97
C PRO A 192 -3.61 14.89 -2.68
N ILE A 193 -4.71 14.92 -1.93
CA ILE A 193 -6.05 15.29 -2.40
C ILE A 193 -6.60 16.36 -1.48
N PRO A 194 -6.47 17.64 -1.87
CA PRO A 194 -6.84 18.72 -0.97
C PRO A 194 -8.32 19.08 -1.02
N TYR A 195 -9.11 18.41 -1.87
CA TYR A 195 -10.52 18.70 -2.03
C TYR A 195 -11.37 17.57 -1.46
N ASN A 196 -12.33 17.95 -0.63
CA ASN A 196 -13.19 17.03 0.07
C ASN A 196 -14.27 16.46 -0.87
N THR A 197 -14.21 15.15 -1.13
CA THR A 197 -15.13 14.44 -2.04
C THR A 197 -16.26 13.70 -1.32
N GLY A 198 -16.43 13.88 -0.01
CA GLY A 198 -17.52 13.21 0.72
C GLY A 198 -17.33 12.98 2.22
N TRP A 199 -16.29 13.55 2.83
CA TRP A 199 -16.00 13.41 4.25
C TRP A 199 -16.65 14.53 5.06
N THR A 200 -17.56 14.21 5.96
CA THR A 200 -18.03 15.16 6.97
C THR A 200 -17.07 15.15 8.17
N TYR A 201 -16.62 16.34 8.59
CA TYR A 201 -15.91 16.51 9.85
C TYR A 201 -16.82 17.26 10.83
N PRO A 202 -16.90 16.84 12.10
CA PRO A 202 -17.55 17.65 13.14
C PRO A 202 -16.83 18.99 13.36
N ASP A 203 -15.52 19.01 13.14
CA ASP A 203 -14.67 20.18 13.30
C ASP A 203 -14.61 21.00 11.99
N PRO A 204 -15.07 22.26 11.98
CA PRO A 204 -15.05 23.11 10.79
C PRO A 204 -13.63 23.41 10.31
N ASP A 205 -12.63 23.47 11.18
CA ASP A 205 -11.23 23.69 10.78
C ASP A 205 -10.67 22.50 10.02
N LYS A 206 -11.04 21.27 10.41
CA LYS A 206 -10.68 20.06 9.63
C LYS A 206 -11.30 20.03 8.25
N THR A 207 -12.51 20.59 8.11
CA THR A 207 -13.17 20.75 6.81
C THR A 207 -12.44 21.81 5.96
N ARG A 208 -12.05 22.92 6.59
CA ARG A 208 -11.36 24.04 5.93
C ARG A 208 -9.97 23.67 5.41
N PHE A 209 -9.23 22.86 6.15
CA PHE A 209 -7.92 22.32 5.77
C PHE A 209 -8.00 20.83 5.43
N HIS A 210 -9.07 20.43 4.72
CA HIS A 210 -9.20 19.05 4.27
C HIS A 210 -7.97 18.64 3.47
N LEU A 211 -7.46 17.47 3.81
CA LEU A 211 -6.47 16.78 3.02
C LEU A 211 -6.66 15.28 3.21
N SER A 212 -6.91 14.59 2.11
CA SER A 212 -6.77 13.15 2.05
C SER A 212 -5.45 12.80 1.38
N LEU A 213 -4.77 11.77 1.85
CA LEU A 213 -3.57 11.24 1.21
C LEU A 213 -3.88 9.83 0.71
N LEU A 214 -3.51 9.55 -0.54
CA LEU A 214 -3.49 8.18 -1.05
C LEU A 214 -2.05 7.73 -1.07
N ALA A 215 -1.72 6.81 -0.18
CA ALA A 215 -0.38 6.27 -0.10
C ALA A 215 -0.38 4.90 -0.77
N ASN A 216 0.61 4.65 -1.63
CA ASN A 216 0.74 3.39 -2.35
C ASN A 216 2.19 2.91 -2.32
N GLU A 217 2.34 1.60 -2.11
CA GLU A 217 3.58 0.88 -2.28
C GLU A 217 3.29 -0.36 -3.12
N TYR A 218 3.92 -0.47 -4.28
CA TYR A 218 3.76 -1.66 -5.11
C TYR A 218 5.05 -2.06 -5.81
N ARG A 219 5.01 -3.29 -6.31
CA ARG A 219 6.07 -3.93 -7.07
C ARG A 219 5.48 -4.47 -8.35
N GLN A 220 6.24 -4.44 -9.43
CA GLN A 220 5.79 -4.93 -10.72
C GLN A 220 6.93 -5.59 -11.46
N THR A 221 6.61 -6.58 -12.29
CA THR A 221 7.51 -6.99 -13.38
C THR A 221 6.71 -7.42 -14.59
N THR A 222 7.38 -7.56 -15.73
CA THR A 222 6.88 -8.34 -16.87
C THR A 222 7.96 -9.32 -17.26
N THR A 223 7.65 -10.62 -17.19
CA THR A 223 8.63 -11.70 -17.37
C THR A 223 8.00 -12.90 -18.09
N SER A 224 8.78 -13.95 -18.32
CA SER A 224 8.30 -15.23 -18.86
C SER A 224 8.31 -16.29 -17.77
N VAL A 225 7.17 -16.94 -17.53
CA VAL A 225 7.04 -18.10 -16.63
C VAL A 225 6.60 -19.28 -17.47
N LEU A 226 7.42 -20.34 -17.51
CA LEU A 226 7.22 -21.52 -18.37
C LEU A 226 7.00 -21.14 -19.85
N GLY A 227 7.71 -20.11 -20.33
CA GLY A 227 7.60 -19.62 -21.71
C GLY A 227 6.41 -18.69 -21.97
N SER A 228 5.46 -18.55 -21.02
CA SER A 228 4.34 -17.63 -21.15
C SER A 228 4.66 -16.25 -20.58
N PRO A 229 4.41 -15.16 -21.33
CA PRO A 229 4.61 -13.81 -20.83
C PRO A 229 3.58 -13.48 -19.76
N VAL A 230 4.05 -12.98 -18.62
CA VAL A 230 3.22 -12.61 -17.46
C VAL A 230 3.62 -11.23 -16.95
N GLN A 231 2.63 -10.44 -16.59
CA GLN A 231 2.80 -9.24 -15.78
C GLN A 231 2.38 -9.58 -14.35
N VAL A 232 3.26 -9.28 -13.40
CA VAL A 232 2.99 -9.46 -11.97
C VAL A 232 2.89 -8.09 -11.35
N LEU A 233 1.84 -7.87 -10.56
CA LEU A 233 1.65 -6.67 -9.75
C LEU A 233 1.43 -7.09 -8.30
N VAL A 234 2.22 -6.53 -7.38
CA VAL A 234 2.10 -6.79 -5.94
C VAL A 234 1.89 -5.47 -5.22
N THR A 235 0.74 -5.28 -4.61
CA THR A 235 0.39 -4.08 -3.83
C THR A 235 0.33 -4.41 -2.35
N THR A 236 0.76 -3.50 -1.48
CA THR A 236 0.57 -3.64 -0.02
C THR A 236 0.19 -2.30 0.60
N VAL A 237 -0.30 -2.34 1.85
CA VAL A 237 -0.47 -1.13 2.64
C VAL A 237 0.92 -0.55 2.91
N PRO A 238 1.18 0.73 2.60
CA PRO A 238 2.51 1.31 2.73
C PRO A 238 3.14 1.12 4.11
N GLY A 239 4.39 0.68 4.16
CA GLY A 239 5.11 0.43 5.40
C GLY A 239 4.81 -0.91 6.08
N LEU A 240 3.84 -1.70 5.59
CA LEU A 240 3.71 -3.10 6.00
C LEU A 240 4.68 -4.01 5.24
N PRO A 241 5.11 -5.14 5.83
CA PRO A 241 5.88 -6.15 5.12
C PRO A 241 5.09 -6.77 3.97
N TYR A 242 5.78 -7.08 2.87
CA TYR A 242 5.22 -7.87 1.79
C TYR A 242 5.09 -9.33 2.25
N ASN A 243 3.87 -9.72 2.58
CA ASN A 243 3.54 -11.10 2.91
C ASN A 243 2.15 -11.43 2.36
N THR A 244 1.81 -12.71 2.30
CA THR A 244 0.56 -13.20 1.71
C THR A 244 -0.71 -12.75 2.44
N ARG A 245 -0.61 -12.17 3.65
CA ARG A 245 -1.75 -11.63 4.41
C ARG A 245 -1.95 -10.13 4.21
N ALA A 246 -0.87 -9.38 4.00
CA ALA A 246 -0.87 -7.91 3.90
C ALA A 246 -0.65 -7.41 2.46
N ALA A 247 -0.21 -8.27 1.55
CA ALA A 247 -0.01 -7.96 0.16
C ALA A 247 -1.05 -8.67 -0.72
N ARG A 248 -1.46 -7.96 -1.75
CA ARG A 248 -2.32 -8.46 -2.82
C ARG A 248 -1.46 -8.68 -4.06
N VAL A 249 -1.63 -9.83 -4.68
CA VAL A 249 -0.90 -10.24 -5.88
C VAL A 249 -1.89 -10.35 -7.03
N GLU A 250 -1.52 -9.76 -8.16
CA GLU A 250 -2.21 -9.88 -9.44
C GLU A 250 -1.25 -10.47 -10.46
N LEU A 251 -1.75 -11.50 -11.16
CA LEU A 251 -1.04 -12.16 -12.24
C LEU A 251 -1.86 -11.98 -13.51
N LEU A 252 -1.28 -11.32 -14.50
CA LEU A 252 -1.90 -11.02 -15.78
C LEU A 252 -1.10 -11.71 -16.88
N GLU A 253 -1.77 -12.34 -17.84
CA GLU A 253 -1.10 -12.82 -19.04
C GLU A 253 -0.77 -11.63 -19.94
N ALA A 254 0.52 -11.36 -20.14
CA ALA A 254 0.98 -10.18 -20.87
C ALA A 254 0.90 -10.39 -22.39
N GLY A 255 0.72 -9.31 -23.16
CA GLY A 255 0.70 -9.36 -24.63
C GLY A 255 -0.63 -9.78 -25.26
N LYS A 256 -1.70 -9.96 -24.46
CA LYS A 256 -3.07 -10.12 -24.98
C LYS A 256 -3.81 -8.76 -24.98
N PRO A 257 -4.69 -8.49 -25.96
CA PRO A 257 -5.40 -7.21 -26.08
C PRO A 257 -6.33 -6.92 -24.89
N VAL A 258 -6.72 -7.96 -24.16
CA VAL A 258 -7.28 -7.87 -22.81
C VAL A 258 -6.38 -8.69 -21.92
N ASN A 259 -5.74 -8.03 -20.94
CA ASN A 259 -4.97 -8.73 -19.91
C ASN A 259 -5.90 -9.73 -19.21
N LYS A 260 -5.73 -11.03 -19.49
CA LYS A 260 -6.49 -12.08 -18.81
C LYS A 260 -5.95 -12.19 -17.40
N LEU A 261 -6.82 -11.98 -16.42
CA LEU A 261 -6.50 -12.20 -15.03
C LEU A 261 -6.33 -13.69 -14.76
N LEU A 262 -5.12 -14.09 -14.40
CA LEU A 262 -4.77 -15.47 -14.06
C LEU A 262 -5.09 -15.75 -12.58
N ALA A 263 -4.89 -14.75 -11.73
CA ALA A 263 -5.20 -14.77 -10.31
C ALA A 263 -5.31 -13.35 -9.75
N GLU A 264 -6.23 -13.14 -8.80
CA GLU A 264 -6.40 -11.87 -8.09
C GLU A 264 -6.82 -12.11 -6.63
N GLY A 265 -6.22 -11.36 -5.71
CA GLY A 265 -6.65 -11.30 -4.32
C GLY A 265 -5.48 -11.25 -3.34
N ASN A 266 -5.80 -11.37 -2.06
CA ASN A 266 -4.80 -11.73 -1.06
C ASN A 266 -4.44 -13.20 -1.34
N LEU A 267 -3.58 -13.42 -2.33
CA LEU A 267 -3.24 -14.78 -2.75
C LEU A 267 -2.44 -15.41 -1.62
N GLU A 268 -3.15 -16.15 -0.78
CA GLU A 268 -2.59 -16.86 0.34
C GLU A 268 -1.56 -17.88 -0.16
N GLN A 269 -0.58 -18.17 0.69
CA GLN A 269 0.31 -19.29 0.44
C GLN A 269 -0.53 -20.56 0.21
N GLY A 270 -0.27 -21.27 -0.88
CA GLY A 270 -1.07 -22.43 -1.31
C GLY A 270 -2.10 -22.13 -2.41
N TYR A 271 -2.33 -20.87 -2.78
CA TYR A 271 -3.23 -20.54 -3.88
C TYR A 271 -2.71 -21.10 -5.21
N THR A 272 -3.56 -21.83 -5.95
CA THR A 272 -3.18 -22.43 -7.24
C THR A 272 -3.82 -21.74 -8.43
N PHE A 273 -3.08 -21.63 -9.54
CA PHE A 273 -3.56 -21.11 -10.82
C PHE A 273 -2.98 -21.89 -12.00
N ILE A 274 -3.56 -21.72 -13.18
CA ILE A 274 -3.14 -22.43 -14.39
C ILE A 274 -2.40 -21.47 -15.32
N LEU A 275 -1.20 -21.84 -15.75
CA LEU A 275 -0.40 -21.11 -16.74
C LEU A 275 0.31 -22.10 -17.66
N ALA A 276 0.25 -21.89 -18.97
CA ALA A 276 0.90 -22.77 -19.96
C ALA A 276 0.55 -24.28 -19.81
N ASN A 277 -0.66 -24.62 -19.38
CA ASN A 277 -1.10 -25.98 -19.01
C ASN A 277 -0.43 -26.58 -17.76
N HIS A 278 0.30 -25.78 -16.97
CA HIS A 278 0.82 -26.19 -15.67
C HIS A 278 -0.06 -25.67 -14.54
N VAL A 279 -0.15 -26.44 -13.46
CA VAL A 279 -0.72 -25.99 -12.18
C VAL A 279 0.40 -25.37 -11.35
N LEU A 280 0.30 -24.07 -11.10
CA LEU A 280 1.26 -23.33 -10.28
C LEU A 280 0.64 -23.01 -8.93
N GLU A 281 1.42 -23.10 -7.85
CA GLU A 281 1.02 -22.75 -6.48
C GLU A 281 1.85 -21.59 -5.95
N ILE A 282 1.24 -20.57 -5.35
CA ILE A 282 1.98 -19.48 -4.70
C ILE A 282 2.59 -19.99 -3.41
N LYS A 283 3.93 -19.96 -3.35
CA LYS A 283 4.69 -20.30 -2.14
C LYS A 283 4.79 -19.11 -1.19
N GLY A 284 4.93 -17.90 -1.72
CA GLY A 284 4.96 -16.68 -0.92
C GLY A 284 5.72 -15.53 -1.56
N LEU A 285 5.79 -14.42 -0.84
CA LEU A 285 6.56 -13.22 -1.18
C LEU A 285 7.76 -13.10 -0.25
N SER A 286 8.86 -12.52 -0.74
CA SER A 286 9.91 -12.04 0.14
C SER A 286 9.38 -10.89 1.01
N LEU A 287 9.91 -10.72 2.22
CA LEU A 287 9.52 -9.62 3.12
C LEU A 287 9.74 -8.23 2.49
N GLN A 288 10.67 -8.14 1.54
CA GLN A 288 10.98 -6.92 0.81
C GLN A 288 10.01 -6.64 -0.36
N GLY A 289 9.27 -7.66 -0.79
CA GLY A 289 8.39 -7.62 -1.96
C GLY A 289 9.13 -7.71 -3.28
N ASP A 290 10.44 -7.91 -3.28
CA ASP A 290 11.29 -7.98 -4.47
C ASP A 290 11.28 -9.35 -5.15
N GLN A 291 10.60 -10.36 -4.55
CA GLN A 291 10.48 -11.70 -5.13
C GLN A 291 9.11 -12.31 -4.84
N LEU A 292 8.50 -12.91 -5.85
CA LEU A 292 7.38 -13.85 -5.74
C LEU A 292 7.88 -15.27 -6.03
N SER A 293 7.65 -16.20 -5.11
CA SER A 293 7.96 -17.61 -5.31
C SER A 293 6.71 -18.40 -5.63
N VAL A 294 6.76 -19.20 -6.71
CA VAL A 294 5.70 -20.15 -7.09
C VAL A 294 6.27 -21.55 -7.26
N ILE A 295 5.46 -22.57 -7.04
CA ILE A 295 5.81 -23.98 -7.21
C ILE A 295 5.07 -24.52 -8.43
N ASP A 296 5.80 -25.11 -9.36
CA ASP A 296 5.20 -25.89 -10.45
C ASP A 296 4.80 -27.28 -9.92
N LYS A 297 3.50 -27.55 -9.94
CA LYS A 297 2.90 -28.84 -9.52
C LYS A 297 2.75 -29.81 -10.69
N GLY A 298 3.12 -29.40 -11.91
CA GLY A 298 3.12 -30.23 -13.10
C GLY A 298 2.03 -29.88 -14.11
N VAL A 299 2.00 -30.66 -15.19
CA VAL A 299 1.13 -30.44 -16.35
C VAL A 299 -0.26 -31.03 -16.12
N ILE A 300 -1.30 -30.28 -16.51
CA ILE A 300 -2.67 -30.78 -16.59
C ILE A 300 -2.74 -31.76 -17.76
N THR A 301 -2.89 -33.05 -17.45
CA THR A 301 -3.14 -34.05 -18.48
C THR A 301 -4.62 -34.01 -18.81
N PRO A 302 -5.03 -33.70 -20.05
CA PRO A 302 -6.44 -33.74 -20.42
C PRO A 302 -6.95 -35.17 -20.23
N THR A 303 -8.00 -35.34 -19.42
CA THR A 303 -8.75 -36.61 -19.37
C THR A 303 -9.33 -36.86 -20.74
N ARG A 304 -8.85 -37.93 -21.38
CA ARG A 304 -9.40 -38.45 -22.64
C ARG A 304 -10.75 -39.12 -22.41
#